data_AF-A0AAW5MRM3-F1
#
_entry.id   AF-A0AAW5MRM3-F1
#
_cell.length_a   1.000
_cell.length_b   1.000
_cell.length_c   1.000
_cell.angle_alpha   90.00
_cell.angle_beta   90.00
_cell.angle_gamma   90.00
#
_symmetry.space_group_name_H-M   'P 1'
#
loop_
_entity.id
_entity.type
_entity.pdbx_description
1 polymer ?
#
loop_
_entity_poly.entity_id
_entity_poly.type
_entity_poly.pdbx_seq_one_letter_code
_entity_poly.pdbx_strand_id
1 'polypeptide(L)'
;ATIGQGCLRAGEVKATFGTGAFVLANMGSARPRSGHRLLGTVLTQLGGTRSYALEGSVFVAGSLIQWLRDSLGVIASAAETAALAASWPAHRLPPRDA
;
A
#
# COMPACT_ATOMS: atom_id res chain seq x y z
N ALA A 1 8.47 3.66 7.20
CA ALA A 1 8.71 2.76 6.05
C ALA A 1 9.38 3.48 4.88
N THR A 2 8.82 4.58 4.37
CA THR A 2 9.35 5.36 3.24
C THR A 2 10.83 5.77 3.40
N ILE A 3 11.20 6.34 4.55
CA ILE A 3 12.60 6.72 4.85
C ILE A 3 13.54 5.51 4.91
N GLY A 4 13.11 4.42 5.57
CA GLY A 4 13.91 3.19 5.66
C GLY A 4 14.11 2.49 4.31
N GLN A 5 13.33 2.87 3.29
CA GLN A 5 13.47 2.40 1.91
C GLN A 5 14.31 3.36 1.05
N GLY A 6 14.87 4.41 1.64
CA GLY A 6 15.69 5.38 0.93
C GLY A 6 14.92 6.33 0.01
N CYS A 7 13.58 6.40 0.13
CA CYS A 7 12.74 7.32 -0.66
C CYS A 7 12.85 8.77 -0.13
N LEU A 8 14.04 9.35 -0.26
CA LEU A 8 14.42 10.65 0.30
C LEU A 8 14.25 11.80 -0.70
N ARG A 9 14.13 11.52 -1.99
CA ARG A 9 14.00 12.51 -3.06
C ARG A 9 12.54 12.65 -3.50
N ALA A 10 12.15 13.86 -3.89
CA ALA A 10 10.81 14.11 -4.42
C ALA A 10 10.55 13.25 -5.68
N GLY A 11 9.35 12.67 -5.76
CA GLY A 11 8.94 11.74 -6.81
C GLY A 11 9.21 10.27 -6.47
N GLU A 12 10.03 9.95 -5.47
CA GLU A 12 10.26 8.56 -5.07
C GLU A 12 9.04 8.00 -4.33
N VAL A 13 8.70 6.74 -4.63
CA VAL A 13 7.47 6.09 -4.16
C VAL A 13 7.79 4.76 -3.51
N LYS A 14 7.04 4.45 -2.44
CA LYS A 14 7.08 3.17 -1.73
C LYS A 14 5.65 2.70 -1.43
N ALA A 15 5.38 1.41 -1.60
CA ALA A 15 4.18 0.73 -1.10
C ALA A 15 4.52 -0.28 0.02
N THR A 16 3.86 -0.20 1.18
CA THR A 16 3.97 -1.20 2.28
C THR A 16 2.73 -2.08 2.29
N PHE A 17 2.91 -3.39 2.31
CA PHE A 17 1.82 -4.38 2.42
C PHE A 17 1.90 -5.04 3.80
N GLY A 18 0.96 -4.70 4.68
CA GLY A 18 0.79 -5.27 6.02
C GLY A 18 -0.69 -5.53 6.28
N THR A 19 -1.19 -5.26 7.49
CA THR A 19 -2.63 -5.35 7.82
C THR A 19 -3.48 -4.57 6.82
N GLY A 20 -3.11 -3.32 6.55
CA GLY A 20 -3.52 -2.56 5.37
C GLY A 20 -2.37 -2.41 4.37
N ALA A 21 -2.60 -1.70 3.28
CA ALA A 21 -1.56 -1.30 2.34
C ALA A 21 -1.50 0.22 2.20
N PHE A 22 -0.28 0.77 2.22
CA PHE A 22 -0.06 2.21 2.18
C PHE A 22 1.00 2.54 1.14
N VAL A 23 0.63 3.43 0.21
CA VAL A 23 1.52 3.93 -0.83
C VAL A 23 1.84 5.39 -0.52
N LEU A 24 3.12 5.72 -0.38
CA LEU A 24 3.58 7.08 -0.13
C LEU A 24 4.53 7.51 -1.24
N ALA A 25 4.24 8.66 -1.84
CA ALA A 25 5.13 9.37 -2.76
C ALA A 25 5.71 10.60 -2.05
N ASN A 26 7.04 10.72 -2.01
CA ASN A 26 7.71 11.88 -1.43
C ASN A 26 7.49 13.11 -2.32
N MET A 27 7.03 14.22 -1.73
CA MET A 27 6.70 15.47 -2.43
C MET A 27 7.66 16.62 -2.09
N GLY A 28 8.76 16.34 -1.39
CA GLY A 28 9.72 17.36 -0.96
C GLY A 28 9.10 18.34 0.04
N SER A 29 9.46 19.61 -0.05
CA SER A 29 9.05 20.67 0.88
C SER A 29 7.67 21.27 0.59
N ALA A 30 7.10 21.02 -0.59
CA ALA A 30 5.80 21.55 -0.98
C ALA A 30 4.67 20.61 -0.50
N ARG A 31 3.70 21.14 0.24
CA ARG A 31 2.53 20.36 0.67
C ARG A 31 1.67 20.01 -0.55
N PRO A 32 1.47 18.72 -0.87
CA PRO A 32 0.67 18.34 -2.02
C PRO A 32 -0.83 18.51 -1.74
N ARG A 33 -1.59 18.83 -2.79
CA ARG A 33 -3.06 18.72 -2.82
C ARG A 33 -3.42 17.71 -3.90
N SER A 34 -4.18 16.68 -3.55
CA SER A 34 -4.58 15.66 -4.51
C SER A 34 -5.80 16.09 -5.33
N GLY A 35 -5.75 15.88 -6.65
CA GLY A 35 -6.94 15.88 -7.51
C GLY A 35 -7.62 14.51 -7.63
N HIS A 36 -7.06 13.47 -7.01
CA HIS A 36 -7.45 12.06 -7.20
C HIS A 36 -7.75 11.36 -5.86
N ARG A 37 -8.33 12.09 -4.89
CA ARG A 37 -8.76 11.56 -3.58
C ARG A 37 -7.65 10.90 -2.75
N LEU A 38 -6.42 11.37 -2.90
CA LEU A 38 -5.29 10.98 -2.05
C LEU A 38 -5.07 11.98 -0.91
N LEU A 39 -4.42 11.53 0.15
CA LEU A 39 -4.10 12.37 1.31
C LEU A 39 -2.80 13.14 1.07
N GLY A 40 -2.78 14.44 1.39
CA GLY A 40 -1.56 15.21 1.52
C GLY A 40 -1.11 15.24 2.98
N THR A 41 0.00 14.58 3.29
CA THR A 41 0.47 14.34 4.67
C THR A 41 1.91 14.81 4.90
N VAL A 42 2.32 14.91 6.16
CA VAL A 42 3.72 15.15 6.54
C VAL A 42 4.50 13.83 6.40
N LEU A 43 5.60 13.85 5.66
CA LEU A 43 6.47 12.69 5.50
C LEU A 43 7.49 12.61 6.63
N THR A 44 8.24 13.69 6.87
CA THR A 44 9.18 13.83 7.99
C THR A 44 9.31 15.27 8.45
N GLN A 45 9.83 15.44 9.65
CA GLN A 45 10.37 16.71 10.12
C GLN A 45 11.75 16.46 10.73
N LEU A 46 12.79 16.98 10.09
CA LEU A 46 14.19 16.79 10.48
C LEU A 46 14.91 18.13 10.43
N GLY A 47 15.59 18.50 11.52
CA GLY A 47 16.32 19.78 11.60
C GLY A 47 15.44 21.01 11.32
N GLY A 48 14.18 21.01 11.79
CA GLY A 48 13.21 22.08 11.53
C GLY A 48 12.65 22.11 10.10
N THR A 49 13.17 21.28 9.18
CA THR A 49 12.67 21.18 7.82
C THR A 49 11.63 20.09 7.72
N ARG A 50 10.47 20.42 7.14
CA ARG A 50 9.40 19.48 6.88
C ARG A 50 9.43 19.00 5.44
N SER A 51 9.29 17.70 5.25
CA SER A 51 8.95 17.10 3.97
C SER A 51 7.52 16.56 3.99
N TYR A 52 6.90 16.46 2.82
CA TYR A 52 5.53 16.01 2.65
C TYR A 52 5.44 14.77 1.76
N ALA A 53 4.33 14.07 1.84
CA ALA A 53 3.99 12.98 0.96
C ALA A 53 2.56 13.07 0.45
N LEU A 54 2.35 12.48 -0.73
CA LEU A 54 1.03 12.08 -1.18
C LEU A 54 0.82 10.62 -0.77
N GLU A 55 -0.30 10.32 -0.13
CA GLU A 55 -0.58 9.00 0.43
C GLU A 55 -1.87 8.41 -0.15
N GLY A 56 -1.78 7.15 -0.59
CA GLY A 56 -2.92 6.26 -0.82
C GLY A 56 -3.00 5.22 0.29
N SER A 57 -4.16 5.13 0.92
CA SER A 57 -4.38 4.27 2.09
C SER A 57 -5.45 3.23 1.78
N VAL A 58 -5.09 1.96 1.86
CA VAL A 58 -5.98 0.80 1.72
C VAL A 58 -6.05 0.12 3.07
N PHE A 59 -7.18 0.23 3.76
CA PHE A 59 -7.29 -0.22 5.15
C PHE A 59 -7.31 -1.74 5.32
N VAL A 60 -7.71 -2.46 4.28
CA VAL A 60 -7.87 -3.92 4.29
C VAL A 60 -6.96 -4.54 3.23
N ALA A 61 -5.91 -5.22 3.68
CA ALA A 61 -5.00 -5.99 2.82
C ALA A 61 -4.64 -7.31 3.49
N GLY A 62 -3.58 -7.35 4.31
CA GLY A 62 -3.22 -8.54 5.09
C GLY A 62 -4.28 -8.92 6.13
N SER A 63 -5.08 -7.98 6.62
CA SER A 63 -6.22 -8.29 7.50
C SER A 63 -7.29 -9.13 6.81
N LEU A 64 -7.49 -8.98 5.51
CA LEU A 64 -8.38 -9.86 4.75
C LEU A 64 -7.85 -11.29 4.75
N ILE A 65 -6.55 -11.46 4.54
CA ILE A 65 -5.91 -12.78 4.58
C ILE A 65 -6.02 -13.39 5.98
N GLN A 66 -5.82 -12.59 7.02
CA GLN A 66 -6.05 -13.04 8.41
C GLN A 66 -7.49 -13.46 8.63
N TRP A 67 -8.47 -12.69 8.15
CA TRP A 67 -9.89 -13.02 8.28
C TRP A 67 -10.28 -14.32 7.54
N LEU A 68 -9.74 -14.53 6.34
CA LEU A 68 -9.93 -15.78 5.58
C LEU A 68 -9.42 -17.00 6.36
N ARG A 69 -8.30 -16.86 7.08
CA ARG A 69 -7.71 -17.92 7.91
C ARG A 69 -8.48 -18.12 9.22
N ASP A 70 -8.65 -17.05 9.99
CA ASP A 70 -9.05 -17.15 11.40
C ASP A 70 -10.57 -17.18 11.58
N SER A 71 -11.31 -16.47 10.72
CA SER A 71 -12.76 -16.36 10.85
C SER A 71 -13.49 -17.30 9.90
N LEU A 72 -13.09 -17.33 8.62
CA LEU A 72 -13.71 -18.22 7.64
C LEU A 72 -13.12 -19.63 7.64
N GLY A 73 -11.87 -19.81 8.07
CA GLY A 73 -11.21 -21.12 8.07
C GLY A 73 -11.00 -21.73 6.68
N VAL A 74 -11.02 -20.90 5.61
CA VAL A 74 -10.92 -21.38 4.22
C VAL A 74 -9.49 -21.58 3.73
N ILE A 75 -8.51 -21.08 4.50
CA ILE A 75 -7.08 -21.31 4.33
C ILE A 75 -6.49 -21.64 5.70
N ALA A 76 -5.50 -22.54 5.76
CA ALA A 76 -4.85 -22.88 7.03
C ALA A 76 -3.71 -21.90 7.36
N SER A 77 -3.11 -21.28 6.35
CA SER A 77 -2.03 -20.31 6.49
C SER A 77 -2.13 -19.19 5.45
N ALA A 78 -1.52 -18.03 5.75
CA ALA A 78 -1.48 -16.91 4.81
C ALA A 78 -0.76 -17.26 3.50
N ALA A 79 0.24 -18.15 3.56
CA ALA A 79 1.06 -18.55 2.41
C ALA A 79 0.26 -19.31 1.34
N GLU A 80 -0.81 -20.01 1.73
CA GLU A 80 -1.68 -20.74 0.79
C GLU A 80 -2.34 -19.82 -0.24
N THR A 81 -2.59 -18.56 0.12
CA THR A 81 -3.28 -17.62 -0.79
C THR A 81 -2.55 -17.40 -2.10
N ALA A 82 -1.22 -17.40 -2.10
CA ALA A 82 -0.43 -17.26 -3.31
C ALA A 82 -0.56 -18.48 -4.23
N ALA A 83 -0.51 -19.69 -3.67
CA ALA A 83 -0.66 -20.93 -4.43
C ALA A 83 -2.08 -21.08 -5.00
N LEU A 84 -3.12 -20.74 -4.22
CA LEU A 84 -4.52 -20.75 -4.66
C LEU A 84 -4.79 -19.72 -5.76
N ALA A 85 -4.23 -18.51 -5.64
CA ALA A 85 -4.36 -17.51 -6.69
C ALA A 85 -3.67 -17.97 -7.99
N ALA A 86 -2.50 -18.61 -7.90
CA ALA A 86 -1.77 -19.12 -9.04
C ALA A 86 -2.45 -20.32 -9.73
N SER A 87 -3.27 -21.09 -9.03
CA SER A 87 -4.05 -22.18 -9.63
C SER A 87 -5.31 -21.71 -10.35
N TRP A 88 -5.71 -20.43 -10.21
CA TRP A 88 -6.87 -19.88 -10.89
C TRP A 88 -6.61 -19.70 -12.39
N PRO A 89 -7.45 -20.27 -13.28
CA PRO A 89 -7.23 -20.19 -14.72
C PRO A 89 -7.31 -18.75 -15.24
N ALA A 90 -6.28 -18.30 -15.97
CA ALA A 90 -6.18 -16.94 -16.48
C ALA A 90 -7.34 -16.51 -17.41
N HIS A 91 -7.97 -17.45 -18.12
CA HIS A 91 -9.12 -17.18 -19.00
C HIS A 91 -10.41 -16.79 -18.24
N ARG A 92 -10.42 -16.89 -16.91
CA ARG A 92 -11.55 -16.49 -16.05
C ARG A 92 -11.29 -15.21 -15.26
N LEU A 93 -10.18 -14.51 -15.50
CA LEU A 93 -9.97 -13.19 -14.93
C LEU A 93 -10.86 -12.18 -15.67
N PRO A 94 -11.53 -11.26 -14.97
CA PRO A 94 -12.21 -10.15 -15.63
C PRO A 94 -11.21 -9.34 -16.47
N PRO A 95 -11.65 -8.70 -17.56
CA PRO A 95 -10.79 -7.85 -18.38
C PRO A 95 -10.12 -6.79 -17.51
N ARG A 96 -8.85 -6.49 -17.78
CA ARG A 96 -8.00 -5.62 -16.94
C ARG A 96 -8.41 -4.13 -16.94
N ASP A 97 -9.51 -3.81 -17.59
CA ASP A 97 -9.89 -2.43 -17.96
C ASP A 97 -11.20 -1.98 -17.27
N ALA A 98 -11.59 -2.65 -16.16
CA ALA A 98 -12.72 -2.27 -15.31
C ALA A 98 -12.27 -1.43 -14.10
#